data_AF-A0A4V2RBR3-F1
#
_entry.id   AF-A0A4V2RBR3-F1
#
_cell.length_a   1.000
_cell.length_b   1.000
_cell.length_c   1.000
_cell.angle_alpha   90.00
_cell.angle_beta   90.00
_cell.angle_gamma   90.00
#
_symmetry.space_group_name_H-M   'P 1'
#
loop_
_entity.id
_entity.type
_entity.pdbx_description
1 polymer ?
#
loop_
_entity_poly.entity_id
_entity_poly.type
_entity_poly.pdbx_seq_one_letter_code
_entity_poly.pdbx_strand_id
1 'polypeptide(L)'
;MKVVERGYFQNVHLTTKSKADARFYKRMMTALDWFRQSFGSHANESEAIVALAVAFETLLTDHYQQGVADRIKRRVGICLKGVPGVQVYQQSVLEIYYARGSIVHTGGLGQTANVTKAQAALARYFCSLISRLSSSSLASSDPVKHLLGDN
;
A
#
# COMPACT_ATOMS: atom_id res chain seq x y z
N MET A 1 -6.80 13.92 1.42
CA MET A 1 -5.62 14.27 0.60
C MET A 1 -4.79 15.40 1.18
N LYS A 2 -5.38 16.54 1.60
CA LYS A 2 -4.63 17.72 2.08
C LYS A 2 -3.51 17.46 3.11
N VAL A 3 -3.66 16.45 3.98
CA VAL A 3 -2.61 16.04 4.96
C VAL A 3 -1.38 15.45 4.27
N VAL A 4 -1.56 14.56 3.29
CA VAL A 4 -0.45 13.92 2.56
C VAL A 4 0.23 14.93 1.65
N GLU A 5 -0.54 15.74 0.93
CA GLU A 5 0.00 16.78 0.05
C GLU A 5 0.80 17.82 0.84
N ARG A 6 0.27 18.28 1.98
CA ARG A 6 0.96 19.21 2.88
C ARG A 6 2.22 18.57 3.46
N GLY A 7 2.13 17.34 3.95
CA GLY A 7 3.28 16.61 4.49
C GLY A 7 4.37 16.37 3.45
N TYR A 8 4.00 16.02 2.22
CA TYR A 8 4.93 15.89 1.09
C TYR A 8 5.59 17.24 0.76
N PHE A 9 4.80 18.31 0.61
CA PHE A 9 5.35 19.64 0.31
C PHE A 9 6.30 20.13 1.42
N GLN A 10 5.90 19.98 2.68
CA GLN A 10 6.67 20.43 3.84
C GLN A 10 7.94 19.62 4.11
N ASN A 11 7.92 18.31 3.83
CA ASN A 11 9.05 17.44 4.17
C ASN A 11 9.91 17.03 2.96
N VAL A 12 9.43 17.19 1.73
CA VAL A 12 10.18 16.80 0.52
C VAL A 12 10.71 18.02 -0.22
N HIS A 13 9.94 19.11 -0.27
CA HIS A 13 10.30 20.32 -1.05
C HIS A 13 10.81 21.48 -0.19
N LEU A 14 10.33 21.62 1.03
CA LEU A 14 10.85 22.57 2.01
C LEU A 14 11.78 21.83 2.98
N THR A 15 12.90 22.46 3.32
CA THR A 15 14.00 21.92 4.13
C THR A 15 13.53 21.04 5.30
N THR A 16 13.77 19.73 5.20
CA THR A 16 13.37 18.77 6.23
C THR A 16 14.17 18.90 7.52
N LYS A 17 13.48 18.80 8.67
CA LYS A 17 14.10 18.43 9.96
C LYS A 17 14.31 16.91 10.12
N SER A 18 13.58 16.05 9.38
CA SER A 18 13.64 14.57 9.49
C SER A 18 13.67 13.86 8.12
N LYS A 19 14.76 13.14 7.80
CA LYS A 19 14.88 12.32 6.58
C LYS A 19 13.88 11.15 6.53
N ALA A 20 13.39 10.69 7.69
CA ALA A 20 12.45 9.58 7.78
C ALA A 20 11.06 9.99 7.26
N ASP A 21 10.58 11.15 7.67
CA ASP A 21 9.29 11.71 7.27
C ASP A 21 9.24 11.95 5.76
N ALA A 22 10.28 12.56 5.18
CA ALA A 22 10.38 12.77 3.74
C ALA A 22 10.27 11.45 2.96
N ARG A 23 10.99 10.41 3.42
CA ARG A 23 10.97 9.09 2.79
C ARG A 23 9.59 8.46 2.87
N PHE A 24 8.93 8.58 4.02
CA PHE A 24 7.59 8.06 4.22
C PHE A 24 6.55 8.74 3.34
N TYR A 25 6.52 10.09 3.30
CA TYR A 25 5.61 10.82 2.41
C TYR A 25 5.88 10.55 0.94
N LYS A 26 7.16 10.39 0.53
CA LYS A 26 7.51 9.98 -0.83
C LYS A 26 6.92 8.61 -1.17
N ARG A 27 7.03 7.63 -0.26
CA ARG A 27 6.43 6.30 -0.43
C ARG A 27 4.91 6.38 -0.56
N MET A 28 4.23 7.22 0.23
CA MET A 28 2.78 7.42 0.12
C MET A 28 2.38 7.93 -1.27
N MET A 29 3.11 8.92 -1.80
CA MET A 29 2.84 9.46 -3.14
C MET A 29 3.13 8.42 -4.22
N THR A 30 4.27 7.73 -4.16
CA THR A 30 4.61 6.66 -5.11
C THR A 30 3.54 5.55 -5.13
N ALA A 31 3.06 5.12 -3.96
CA ALA A 31 1.99 4.12 -3.89
C ALA A 31 0.67 4.63 -4.51
N LEU A 32 0.35 5.92 -4.36
CA LEU A 32 -0.82 6.54 -4.96
C LEU A 32 -0.71 6.62 -6.49
N ASP A 33 0.48 6.89 -7.03
CA ASP A 33 0.72 6.91 -8.47
C ASP A 33 0.48 5.52 -9.08
N TRP A 34 1.01 4.47 -8.46
CA TRP A 34 0.74 3.08 -8.85
C TRP A 34 -0.74 2.72 -8.71
N PHE A 35 -1.40 3.17 -7.65
CA PHE A 35 -2.84 2.96 -7.49
C PHE A 35 -3.63 3.59 -8.64
N ARG A 36 -3.30 4.83 -9.04
CA ARG A 36 -3.95 5.51 -10.17
C ARG A 36 -3.74 4.75 -11.47
N GLN A 37 -2.53 4.23 -11.70
CA GLN A 37 -2.24 3.40 -12.89
C GLN A 37 -3.11 2.14 -12.96
N SER A 38 -3.50 1.56 -11.83
CA SER A 38 -4.39 0.39 -11.82
C SER A 38 -5.79 0.64 -12.39
N PHE A 39 -6.19 1.90 -12.61
CA PHE A 39 -7.45 2.28 -13.26
C PHE A 39 -7.26 2.80 -14.69
N GLY A 40 -6.05 2.72 -15.25
CA GLY A 40 -5.75 3.28 -16.57
C GLY A 40 -6.70 2.74 -17.64
N SER A 41 -7.20 3.61 -18.51
CA SER A 41 -8.15 3.25 -19.59
C SER A 41 -7.61 2.23 -20.59
N HIS A 42 -6.28 2.04 -20.61
CA HIS A 42 -5.57 1.06 -21.45
C HIS A 42 -4.91 -0.05 -20.63
N ALA A 43 -5.06 -0.04 -19.30
CA ALA A 43 -4.45 -1.04 -18.45
C ALA A 43 -5.17 -2.38 -18.65
N ASN A 44 -4.47 -3.36 -19.20
CA ASN A 44 -4.94 -4.74 -19.14
C ASN A 44 -4.89 -5.26 -17.69
N GLU A 45 -5.59 -6.35 -17.42
CA GLU A 45 -5.69 -6.91 -16.06
C GLU A 45 -4.32 -7.17 -15.44
N SER A 46 -3.35 -7.66 -16.22
CA SER A 46 -1.97 -7.91 -15.77
C SER A 46 -1.26 -6.64 -15.30
N GLU A 47 -1.39 -5.54 -16.03
CA GLU A 47 -0.85 -4.23 -15.64
C GLU A 47 -1.49 -3.71 -14.36
N ALA A 48 -2.82 -3.86 -14.22
CA ALA A 48 -3.52 -3.48 -13.00
C ALA A 48 -3.06 -4.31 -11.79
N ILE A 49 -2.85 -5.62 -11.97
CA ILE A 49 -2.30 -6.51 -10.95
C ILE A 49 -0.91 -6.06 -10.52
N VAL A 50 0.00 -5.83 -11.48
CA VAL A 50 1.37 -5.38 -11.19
C VAL A 50 1.35 -4.05 -10.46
N ALA A 51 0.58 -3.08 -10.94
CA ALA A 51 0.47 -1.76 -10.32
C ALA A 51 -0.05 -1.84 -8.87
N LEU A 52 -1.08 -2.64 -8.62
CA LEU A 52 -1.61 -2.84 -7.26
C LEU A 52 -0.61 -3.53 -6.35
N ALA A 53 0.07 -4.57 -6.82
CA ALA A 53 1.07 -5.28 -6.03
C ALA A 53 2.21 -4.34 -5.61
N VAL A 54 2.71 -3.52 -6.54
CA VAL A 54 3.75 -2.51 -6.24
C VAL A 54 3.22 -1.45 -5.27
N ALA A 55 1.96 -1.00 -5.43
CA ALA A 55 1.36 -0.05 -4.51
C ALA A 55 1.24 -0.60 -3.07
N PHE A 56 0.79 -1.85 -2.93
CA PHE A 56 0.73 -2.54 -1.64
C PHE A 56 2.12 -2.70 -1.03
N GLU A 57 3.10 -3.22 -1.76
CA GLU A 57 4.48 -3.38 -1.27
C GLU A 57 5.07 -2.04 -0.79
N THR A 58 4.95 -1.00 -1.62
CA THR A 58 5.47 0.35 -1.32
C THR A 58 4.89 0.93 -0.03
N LEU A 59 3.62 0.65 0.26
CA LEU A 59 2.88 1.28 1.36
C LEU A 59 2.75 0.40 2.62
N LEU A 60 2.81 -0.93 2.49
CA LEU A 60 2.63 -1.89 3.59
C LEU A 60 3.93 -2.48 4.11
N THR A 61 5.07 -2.30 3.44
CA THR A 61 6.35 -2.87 3.89
C THR A 61 7.29 -1.77 4.37
N ASP A 62 7.76 -1.83 5.61
CA ASP A 62 8.76 -0.86 6.09
C ASP A 62 10.14 -1.17 5.48
N HIS A 63 10.47 -2.46 5.45
CA HIS A 63 11.68 -3.02 4.87
C HIS A 63 11.36 -4.34 4.16
N TYR A 64 12.11 -4.66 3.11
CA TYR A 64 12.00 -5.95 2.44
C TYR A 64 12.61 -7.05 3.33
N GLN A 65 11.78 -7.99 3.78
CA GLN A 65 12.16 -9.12 4.63
C GLN A 65 11.33 -10.33 4.23
N GLN A 66 11.74 -11.53 4.60
CA GLN A 66 10.92 -12.73 4.40
C GLN A 66 9.52 -12.56 5.03
N GLY A 67 8.52 -13.22 4.44
CA GLY A 67 7.12 -13.13 4.88
C GLY A 67 6.40 -11.83 4.50
N VAL A 68 6.76 -11.21 3.36
CA VAL A 68 6.07 -10.01 2.84
C VAL A 68 4.57 -10.24 2.69
N ALA A 69 4.16 -11.37 2.09
CA ALA A 69 2.76 -11.72 1.87
C ALA A 69 1.95 -11.76 3.19
N ASP A 70 2.46 -12.46 4.20
CA ASP A 70 1.80 -12.58 5.51
C ASP A 70 1.69 -11.21 6.20
N ARG A 71 2.74 -10.39 6.09
CA ARG A 71 2.76 -9.04 6.64
C ARG A 71 1.75 -8.13 5.96
N ILE A 72 1.68 -8.17 4.64
CA ILE A 72 0.68 -7.46 3.83
C ILE A 72 -0.73 -7.89 4.28
N LYS A 73 -1.01 -9.21 4.32
CA LYS A 73 -2.30 -9.76 4.76
C LYS A 73 -2.68 -9.28 6.16
N ARG A 74 -1.74 -9.36 7.11
CA ARG A 74 -1.94 -8.96 8.51
C ARG A 74 -2.26 -7.47 8.62
N ARG A 75 -1.46 -6.61 8.00
CA ARG A 75 -1.63 -5.15 8.04
C ARG A 75 -2.91 -4.68 7.34
N VAL A 76 -3.32 -5.33 6.25
CA VAL A 76 -4.66 -5.13 5.65
C VAL A 76 -5.74 -5.48 6.67
N GLY A 77 -5.61 -6.60 7.38
CA GLY A 77 -6.54 -7.00 8.44
C GLY A 77 -6.64 -5.98 9.58
N ILE A 78 -5.51 -5.42 10.02
CA ILE A 78 -5.48 -4.37 11.05
C ILE A 78 -6.20 -3.10 10.57
N CYS A 79 -5.93 -2.63 9.36
CA CYS A 79 -6.57 -1.42 8.82
C CYS A 79 -8.05 -1.57 8.53
N LEU A 80 -8.49 -2.78 8.19
CA LEU A 80 -9.88 -3.06 7.86
C LEU A 80 -10.65 -3.66 9.03
N LYS A 81 -10.09 -3.69 10.24
CA LYS A 81 -10.78 -4.23 11.43
C LYS A 81 -12.17 -3.59 11.59
N GLY A 82 -13.21 -4.42 11.67
CA GLY A 82 -14.60 -3.97 11.76
C GLY A 82 -15.30 -3.70 10.41
N VAL A 83 -14.59 -3.80 9.27
CA VAL A 83 -15.19 -3.73 7.94
C VAL A 83 -15.79 -5.10 7.58
N PRO A 84 -17.09 -5.18 7.20
CA PRO A 84 -17.69 -6.41 6.73
C PRO A 84 -16.92 -7.03 5.54
N GLY A 85 -16.67 -8.33 5.60
CA GLY A 85 -15.97 -9.05 4.53
C GLY A 85 -14.46 -8.80 4.48
N VAL A 86 -13.83 -8.47 5.61
CA VAL A 86 -12.36 -8.27 5.73
C VAL A 86 -11.55 -9.37 5.06
N GLN A 87 -11.98 -10.63 5.22
CA GLN A 87 -11.28 -11.78 4.69
C GLN A 87 -11.22 -11.77 3.17
N VAL A 88 -12.27 -11.26 2.51
CA VAL A 88 -12.32 -11.12 1.05
C VAL A 88 -11.29 -10.10 0.59
N TYR A 89 -11.18 -8.96 1.27
CA TYR A 89 -10.14 -7.97 0.96
C TYR A 89 -8.74 -8.53 1.17
N GLN A 90 -8.48 -9.21 2.29
CA GLN A 90 -7.19 -9.84 2.55
C GLN A 90 -6.82 -10.88 1.47
N GLN A 91 -7.81 -11.69 1.06
CA GLN A 91 -7.63 -12.71 0.05
C GLN A 91 -7.32 -12.08 -1.32
N SER A 92 -8.07 -11.06 -1.75
CA SER A 92 -7.79 -10.38 -3.01
C SER A 92 -6.41 -9.71 -3.02
N VAL A 93 -5.95 -9.15 -1.91
CA VAL A 93 -4.60 -8.58 -1.83
C VAL A 93 -3.51 -9.65 -1.97
N LEU A 94 -3.71 -10.83 -1.37
CA LEU A 94 -2.80 -11.96 -1.54
C LEU A 94 -2.78 -12.48 -2.98
N GLU A 95 -3.94 -12.61 -3.60
CA GLU A 95 -4.05 -13.02 -5.00
C GLU A 95 -3.27 -12.08 -5.91
N ILE A 96 -3.41 -10.77 -5.73
CA ILE A 96 -2.63 -9.76 -6.46
C ILE A 96 -1.12 -9.95 -6.25
N TYR A 97 -0.69 -10.17 -5.01
CA TYR A 97 0.73 -10.36 -4.68
C TYR A 97 1.31 -11.59 -5.38
N TYR A 98 0.62 -12.72 -5.35
CA TYR A 98 1.07 -13.95 -6.01
C TYR A 98 0.97 -13.87 -7.54
N ALA A 99 -0.11 -13.29 -8.07
CA ALA A 99 -0.31 -13.11 -9.50
C ALA A 99 0.78 -12.23 -10.12
N ARG A 100 1.25 -11.19 -9.42
CA ARG A 100 2.41 -10.40 -9.86
C ARG A 100 3.63 -11.28 -10.11
N GLY A 101 3.93 -12.21 -9.19
CA GLY A 101 5.04 -13.15 -9.35
C GLY A 101 4.94 -13.97 -10.63
N SER A 102 3.75 -14.52 -10.91
CA SER A 102 3.49 -15.25 -12.16
C SER A 102 3.61 -14.36 -13.39
N ILE A 103 3.03 -13.17 -13.40
CA ILE A 103 3.09 -12.25 -14.56
C ILE A 103 4.54 -11.84 -14.86
N VAL A 104 5.29 -11.44 -13.84
CA VAL A 104 6.67 -10.93 -14.00
C VAL A 104 7.66 -12.03 -14.36
N HIS A 105 7.47 -13.26 -13.84
CA HIS A 105 8.45 -14.33 -14.03
C HIS A 105 8.10 -15.33 -15.13
N THR A 106 6.81 -15.56 -15.41
CA THR A 106 6.39 -16.59 -16.38
C THR A 106 5.65 -16.02 -17.58
N GLY A 107 5.41 -14.71 -17.65
CA GLY A 107 4.60 -14.08 -18.70
C GLY A 107 3.16 -14.61 -18.77
N GLY A 108 2.72 -15.30 -17.71
CA GLY A 108 1.41 -15.92 -17.65
C GLY A 108 0.32 -14.87 -17.50
N LEU A 109 -0.86 -15.15 -18.07
CA LEU A 109 -2.10 -14.51 -17.63
C LEU A 109 -2.30 -14.99 -16.18
N GLY A 110 -2.00 -14.12 -15.21
CA GLY A 110 -1.99 -14.47 -13.79
C GLY A 110 -3.29 -15.14 -13.32
N GLN A 111 -3.26 -15.79 -12.15
CA GLN A 111 -4.48 -16.29 -11.53
C GLN A 111 -5.56 -15.19 -11.50
N THR A 112 -6.83 -15.56 -11.68
CA THR A 112 -7.95 -14.63 -11.56
C THR A 112 -7.89 -13.93 -10.21
N ALA A 113 -7.45 -12.67 -10.19
CA ALA A 113 -7.34 -11.87 -8.99
C ALA A 113 -8.47 -10.85 -9.00
N ASN A 114 -9.15 -10.67 -7.87
CA ASN A 114 -10.21 -9.67 -7.81
C ASN A 114 -9.63 -8.25 -7.70
N VAL A 115 -9.26 -7.68 -8.86
CA VAL A 115 -8.67 -6.33 -9.01
C VAL A 115 -9.52 -5.28 -8.31
N THR A 116 -10.83 -5.30 -8.49
CA THR A 116 -11.74 -4.31 -7.88
C THR A 116 -11.72 -4.37 -6.35
N LYS A 117 -11.72 -5.58 -5.77
CA LYS A 117 -11.61 -5.73 -4.30
C LYS A 117 -10.25 -5.30 -3.79
N ALA A 118 -9.18 -5.58 -4.52
CA ALA A 118 -7.83 -5.14 -4.17
C ALA A 118 -7.69 -3.61 -4.26
N GLN A 119 -8.21 -2.96 -5.30
CA GLN A 119 -8.29 -1.50 -5.39
C GLN A 119 -9.03 -0.91 -4.18
N ALA A 120 -10.18 -1.49 -3.86
CA ALA A 120 -11.00 -1.05 -2.75
C ALA A 120 -10.34 -1.32 -1.38
N ALA A 121 -9.48 -2.34 -1.26
CA ALA A 121 -8.66 -2.58 -0.08
C ALA A 121 -7.56 -1.52 0.05
N LEU A 122 -6.85 -1.19 -1.04
CA LEU A 122 -5.79 -0.18 -1.01
C LEU A 122 -6.33 1.21 -0.64
N ALA A 123 -7.47 1.61 -1.22
CA ALA A 123 -8.09 2.90 -0.90
C ALA A 123 -8.45 3.00 0.60
N ARG A 124 -9.09 1.96 1.15
CA ARG A 124 -9.43 1.91 2.59
C ARG A 124 -8.18 1.91 3.46
N TYR A 125 -7.17 1.13 3.09
CA TYR A 125 -5.89 1.09 3.80
C TYR A 125 -5.23 2.47 3.82
N PHE A 126 -5.13 3.15 2.68
CA PHE A 126 -4.56 4.49 2.56
C PHE A 126 -5.29 5.51 3.43
N CYS A 127 -6.64 5.51 3.42
CA CYS A 127 -7.45 6.36 4.30
C CYS A 127 -7.21 6.05 5.79
N SER A 128 -7.14 4.77 6.16
CA SER A 128 -6.84 4.34 7.53
C SER A 128 -5.43 4.72 7.99
N LEU A 129 -4.49 4.83 7.06
CA LEU A 129 -3.11 5.26 7.34
C LEU A 129 -3.07 6.77 7.60
N ILE A 130 -3.73 7.54 6.74
CA ILE A 130 -3.83 9.01 6.86
C ILE A 130 -4.47 9.43 8.18
N SER A 131 -5.54 8.75 8.61
CA SER A 131 -6.19 9.09 9.87
C SER A 131 -5.24 8.96 11.06
N ARG A 132 -4.36 7.96 11.06
CA ARG A 132 -3.37 7.71 12.12
C ARG A 132 -2.12 8.59 12.05
N LEU A 133 -1.82 9.15 10.87
CA LEU A 133 -0.73 10.11 10.71
C LEU A 133 -1.01 11.44 11.41
N SER A 134 -2.29 11.83 11.51
CA SER A 134 -2.67 13.08 12.16
C SER A 134 -2.37 13.12 13.66
N SER A 135 -2.12 11.96 14.28
CA SER A 135 -1.95 11.79 15.72
C SER A 135 -0.56 11.32 16.15
N SER A 136 0.34 10.97 15.22
CA SER A 136 1.56 10.21 15.53
C SER A 136 2.83 10.79 14.87
N SER A 137 3.93 10.86 15.63
CA SER A 137 5.26 11.16 15.11
C SER A 137 5.83 9.99 14.30
N LEU A 138 6.54 10.28 13.20
CA LEU A 138 7.11 9.31 12.25
C LEU A 138 8.57 8.90 12.58
N ALA A 139 9.06 9.19 13.79
CA ALA A 139 10.47 9.02 14.18
C ALA A 139 10.99 7.55 14.26
N SER A 140 10.22 6.57 13.81
CA SER A 140 10.59 5.15 13.84
C SER A 140 11.22 4.69 12.52
N SER A 141 12.12 3.70 12.58
CA SER A 141 12.58 2.93 11.39
C SER A 141 11.43 2.22 10.68
N ASP A 142 10.38 1.87 11.43
CA ASP A 142 9.24 1.08 10.97
C ASP A 142 7.93 1.90 11.09
N PRO A 143 7.77 2.97 10.29
CA PRO A 143 6.66 3.91 10.43
C PRO A 143 5.29 3.24 10.25
N VAL A 144 5.16 2.30 9.31
CA VAL A 144 3.88 1.59 9.10
C VAL A 144 3.61 0.66 10.27
N LYS A 145 4.61 -0.10 10.75
CA LYS A 145 4.47 -0.94 11.95
C LYS A 145 3.93 -0.13 13.13
N HIS A 146 4.57 1.01 13.39
CA HIS A 146 4.23 1.90 14.50
C HIS A 146 2.83 2.50 14.34
N LEU A 147 2.49 3.03 13.17
CA LEU A 147 1.17 3.61 12.91
C LEU A 147 0.04 2.59 13.06
N LEU A 148 0.30 1.32 12.77
CA LEU A 148 -0.70 0.26 12.86
C LEU A 148 -0.76 -0.41 14.24
N GLY A 149 0.21 -0.19 15.13
CA GLY A 149 0.36 -0.98 16.35
C GLY A 149 0.59 -2.47 16.05
N ASP A 150 1.27 -2.76 14.94
CA ASP A 150 1.52 -4.12 14.43
C ASP A 150 2.67 -4.76 15.21
N ASN A 151 2.39 -5.42 16.35
CA ASN A 151 3.40 -6.01 17.24
C ASN A 151 3.98 -7.34 16.71
#